data_AF-A0A5P8E951-F1
#
_entry.id   AF-A0A5P8E951-F1
#
_cell.length_a   1.000
_cell.length_b   1.000
_cell.length_c   1.000
_cell.angle_alpha   90.00
_cell.angle_beta   90.00
_cell.angle_gamma   90.00
#
_symmetry.space_group_name_H-M   'P 1'
#
loop_
_entity.id
_entity.type
_entity.pdbx_description
1 polymer ?
#
loop_
_entity_poly.entity_id
_entity_poly.type
_entity_poly.pdbx_seq_one_letter_code
_entity_poly.pdbx_strand_id
1 'polypeptide(L)'
;MKRIQLLLLALLIGASTGVYAQQDNEQQPPQGAPARPGDKNGPRHHGPRELKLAGIWQQVQRNSADQTLVYLPVWRVMQGDGHFLSFVIAKPNAPAFLIMEGNFHSAKRDGLFLQRVHKSLTNPELEGLEIPIEYVLIEPNLMEIRYMIPSQDKPIVESWERIQMKVPEGVK
;
A
#
# COMPACT_ATOMS: atom_id res chain seq x y z
N MET A 1 -1.01 -20.33 22.12
CA MET A 1 -0.42 -19.43 21.09
C MET A 1 -0.55 -19.94 19.63
N LYS A 2 -1.50 -20.84 19.28
CA LYS A 2 -1.62 -21.40 17.91
C LYS A 2 -2.71 -20.79 17.02
N ARG A 3 -3.55 -19.88 17.53
CA ARG A 3 -4.72 -19.34 16.78
C ARG A 3 -4.43 -18.09 15.94
N ILE A 4 -3.34 -17.37 16.20
CA ILE A 4 -2.98 -16.15 15.45
C ILE A 4 -2.36 -16.51 14.08
N GLN A 5 -1.68 -17.66 13.97
CA GLN A 5 -1.10 -18.13 12.70
C GLN A 5 -2.14 -18.44 11.62
N LEU A 6 -3.37 -18.83 11.97
CA LEU A 6 -4.39 -19.14 10.95
C LEU A 6 -4.99 -17.90 10.27
N LEU A 7 -5.03 -16.75 10.95
CA LEU A 7 -5.50 -15.49 10.34
C LEU A 7 -4.43 -14.85 9.44
N LEU A 8 -3.15 -15.03 9.76
CA LEU A 8 -2.03 -14.59 8.92
C LEU A 8 -1.90 -15.43 7.64
N LEU A 9 -2.21 -16.73 7.70
CA LEU A 9 -2.06 -17.63 6.55
C LEU A 9 -3.04 -17.32 5.41
N ALA A 10 -4.21 -16.76 5.72
CA ALA A 10 -5.21 -16.35 4.71
C ALA A 10 -4.84 -15.04 3.98
N LEU A 11 -3.91 -14.25 4.50
CA LEU A 11 -3.44 -13.00 3.89
C LEU A 11 -2.31 -13.20 2.86
N LEU A 12 -1.79 -14.42 2.73
CA LEU A 12 -0.63 -14.74 1.88
C LEU A 12 -0.99 -15.38 0.53
N ILE A 13 -2.26 -15.63 0.23
CA ILE A 13 -2.67 -16.29 -1.03
C ILE A 13 -3.12 -15.25 -2.05
N GLY A 14 -2.16 -14.54 -2.63
CA GLY A 14 -2.34 -13.79 -3.88
C GLY A 14 -2.14 -14.73 -5.07
N ALA A 15 -3.22 -15.30 -5.62
CA ALA A 15 -3.17 -16.08 -6.86
C ALA A 15 -3.00 -15.13 -8.07
N SER A 16 -2.07 -15.48 -8.97
CA SER A 16 -1.63 -14.65 -10.09
C SER A 16 -2.46 -14.84 -11.36
N THR A 17 -2.58 -13.79 -12.18
CA THR A 17 -2.53 -13.87 -13.66
C THR A 17 -1.85 -12.62 -14.22
N GLY A 18 -0.97 -12.79 -15.22
CA GLY A 18 -0.20 -11.75 -15.93
C GLY A 18 -1.08 -10.82 -16.78
N VAL A 19 -0.60 -9.85 -17.57
CA VAL A 19 0.61 -9.74 -18.42
C VAL A 19 0.80 -8.24 -18.76
N TYR A 20 2.05 -7.76 -18.91
CA TYR A 20 2.58 -6.93 -20.01
C TYR A 20 3.77 -6.05 -19.57
N ALA A 21 4.89 -6.26 -20.27
CA ALA A 21 6.05 -5.38 -20.29
C ALA A 21 6.07 -4.62 -21.61
N GLN A 22 6.47 -3.35 -21.57
CA GLN A 22 7.09 -2.68 -22.71
C GLN A 22 8.15 -1.70 -22.17
N GLN A 23 9.40 -1.95 -22.59
CA GLN A 23 10.56 -1.10 -22.41
C GLN A 23 10.45 0.10 -23.36
N ASP A 24 10.82 1.30 -22.89
CA ASP A 24 11.29 2.37 -23.75
C ASP A 24 12.43 3.15 -23.09
N ASN A 25 13.61 2.94 -23.66
CA ASN A 25 14.74 3.83 -23.89
C ASN A 25 15.08 4.95 -22.86
N GLU A 26 16.23 4.78 -22.20
CA GLU A 26 16.86 5.79 -21.35
C GLU A 26 17.48 6.92 -22.19
N GLN A 27 16.99 8.15 -21.99
CA GLN A 27 17.75 9.37 -22.27
C GLN A 27 18.34 9.88 -20.95
N GLN A 28 19.67 10.02 -20.96
CA GLN A 28 20.50 10.47 -19.85
C GLN A 28 20.19 11.93 -19.46
N PRO A 29 19.94 12.27 -18.18
CA PRO A 29 19.76 13.66 -17.79
C PRO A 29 21.11 14.39 -17.68
N PRO A 30 21.18 15.69 -18.00
CA PRO A 30 22.41 16.46 -17.91
C PRO A 30 22.82 16.69 -16.45
N GLN A 31 24.13 16.62 -16.20
CA GLN A 31 24.78 16.90 -14.93
C GLN A 31 24.79 18.42 -14.63
N GLY A 32 24.47 18.79 -13.39
CA GLY A 32 25.02 20.00 -12.76
C GLY A 32 24.02 20.91 -12.03
N ALA A 33 24.03 20.84 -10.69
CA ALA A 33 24.15 22.01 -9.80
C ALA A 33 24.48 21.51 -8.37
N PRO A 34 25.45 22.11 -7.65
CA PRO A 34 25.81 21.68 -6.30
C PRO A 34 24.73 22.09 -5.29
N ALA A 35 24.46 21.22 -4.31
CA ALA A 35 23.55 21.50 -3.21
C ALA A 35 24.14 22.59 -2.28
N ARG A 36 23.33 23.61 -1.93
CA ARG A 36 23.65 24.53 -0.83
C ARG A 36 23.40 23.82 0.52
N PRO A 37 24.32 23.93 1.49
CA PRO A 37 24.10 23.43 2.83
C PRO A 37 23.28 24.46 3.65
N GLY A 38 22.20 24.01 4.29
CA GLY A 38 21.57 24.78 5.37
C GLY A 38 20.08 25.03 5.25
N ASP A 39 19.26 23.99 5.06
CA ASP A 39 17.84 24.09 5.43
C ASP A 39 17.27 22.71 5.79
N LYS A 40 17.17 22.41 7.09
CA LYS A 40 16.53 21.18 7.60
C LYS A 40 15.79 21.54 8.88
N ASN A 41 14.60 22.10 8.76
CA ASN A 41 13.41 21.88 9.61
C ASN A 41 12.24 22.78 9.19
N GLY A 42 11.93 22.80 7.90
CA GLY A 42 10.62 23.27 7.41
C GLY A 42 9.67 22.07 7.22
N PRO A 43 8.34 22.25 7.33
CA PRO A 43 7.39 21.21 6.96
C PRO A 43 7.66 20.81 5.52
N ARG A 44 7.92 19.52 5.27
CA ARG A 44 8.12 19.01 3.92
C ARG A 44 6.82 19.26 3.16
N HIS A 45 6.88 20.08 2.12
CA HIS A 45 5.77 20.21 1.18
C HIS A 45 5.70 18.90 0.38
N HIS A 46 4.80 18.01 0.77
CA HIS A 46 4.55 16.76 0.06
C HIS A 46 3.94 17.05 -1.31
N GLY A 47 4.30 16.26 -2.31
CA GLY A 47 3.88 16.48 -3.67
C GLY A 47 2.38 16.24 -3.88
N PRO A 48 1.80 16.76 -4.97
CA PRO A 48 0.40 16.52 -5.33
C PRO A 48 0.07 15.03 -5.59
N ARG A 49 1.08 14.16 -5.67
CA ARG A 49 0.92 12.72 -5.90
C ARG A 49 0.69 11.94 -4.59
N GLU A 50 1.31 12.33 -3.48
CA GLU A 50 1.08 11.76 -2.16
C GLU A 50 -0.39 11.95 -1.73
N LEU A 51 -0.95 13.11 -2.07
CA LEU A 51 -2.36 13.44 -1.81
C LEU A 51 -3.35 12.51 -2.52
N LYS A 52 -2.98 11.89 -3.64
CA LYS A 52 -3.85 10.94 -4.35
C LYS A 52 -3.97 9.60 -3.61
N LEU A 53 -2.90 9.18 -2.93
CA LEU A 53 -2.87 7.93 -2.18
C LEU A 53 -3.38 8.12 -0.75
N ALA A 54 -3.32 9.35 -0.22
CA ALA A 54 -3.81 9.67 1.11
C ALA A 54 -5.28 9.25 1.30
N GLY A 55 -5.58 8.56 2.40
CA GLY A 55 -6.90 8.04 2.71
C GLY A 55 -6.85 6.81 3.62
N ILE A 56 -8.03 6.31 3.96
CA ILE A 56 -8.19 5.03 4.66
C ILE A 56 -8.64 4.01 3.62
N TRP A 57 -7.92 2.91 3.54
CA TRP A 57 -8.11 1.84 2.57
C TRP A 57 -8.43 0.54 3.30
N GLN A 58 -9.33 -0.26 2.75
CA GLN A 58 -9.61 -1.62 3.22
C GLN A 58 -9.22 -2.61 2.14
N GLN A 59 -8.53 -3.69 2.53
CA GLN A 59 -8.12 -4.71 1.60
C GLN A 59 -9.34 -5.49 1.12
N VAL A 60 -9.39 -5.77 -0.19
CA VAL A 60 -10.46 -6.52 -0.83
C VAL A 60 -9.88 -7.62 -1.72
N GLN A 61 -10.67 -8.66 -1.96
CA GLN A 61 -10.38 -9.68 -2.95
C GLN A 61 -11.59 -9.81 -3.89
N ARG A 62 -11.34 -10.11 -5.16
CA ARG A 62 -12.41 -10.49 -6.08
C ARG A 62 -12.72 -11.97 -5.93
N ASN A 63 -13.99 -12.30 -5.69
CA ASN A 63 -14.46 -13.68 -5.78
C ASN A 63 -14.33 -14.14 -7.25
N SER A 64 -13.59 -15.22 -7.49
CA SER A 64 -13.34 -15.71 -8.85
C SER A 64 -14.61 -16.17 -9.57
N ALA A 65 -15.65 -16.60 -8.84
CA ALA A 65 -16.87 -17.14 -9.42
C ALA A 65 -17.80 -16.05 -10.00
N ASP A 66 -17.96 -14.93 -9.30
CA ASP A 66 -18.95 -13.89 -9.62
C ASP A 66 -18.38 -12.46 -9.68
N GLN A 67 -17.07 -12.31 -9.51
CA GLN A 67 -16.32 -11.05 -9.52
C GLN A 67 -16.71 -10.05 -8.42
N THR A 68 -17.52 -10.47 -7.43
CA THR A 68 -17.91 -9.63 -6.29
C THR A 68 -16.71 -9.34 -5.39
N LEU A 69 -16.71 -8.18 -4.72
CA LEU A 69 -15.67 -7.82 -3.76
C LEU A 69 -15.96 -8.47 -2.40
N VAL A 70 -14.99 -9.23 -1.92
CA VAL A 70 -14.92 -9.77 -0.58
C VAL A 70 -14.02 -8.86 0.25
N TYR A 71 -14.59 -8.29 1.31
CA TYR A 71 -13.88 -7.38 2.20
C TYR A 71 -13.07 -8.16 3.24
N LEU A 72 -11.76 -7.91 3.28
CA LEU A 72 -10.86 -8.52 4.26
C LEU A 72 -10.78 -7.65 5.52
N PRO A 73 -10.42 -8.24 6.67
CA PRO A 73 -10.28 -7.52 7.94
C PRO A 73 -8.94 -6.78 8.04
N VAL A 74 -8.47 -6.16 6.95
CA VAL A 74 -7.20 -5.42 6.92
C VAL A 74 -7.44 -4.02 6.39
N TRP A 75 -6.91 -3.05 7.12
CA TRP A 75 -6.99 -1.64 6.80
C TRP A 75 -5.61 -1.04 6.69
N ARG A 76 -5.47 -0.04 5.81
CA ARG A 76 -4.27 0.78 5.66
C ARG A 76 -4.66 2.25 5.71
N VAL A 77 -4.00 3.01 6.58
CA VAL A 77 -4.07 4.47 6.56
C VAL A 77 -2.84 4.98 5.84
N MET A 78 -3.05 5.72 4.76
CA MET A 78 -2.01 6.48 4.08
C MET A 78 -2.24 7.95 4.39
N GLN A 79 -1.31 8.59 5.07
CA GLN A 79 -1.43 9.97 5.52
C GLN A 79 -0.84 10.91 4.46
N GLY A 80 -1.35 12.15 4.39
CA GLY A 80 -0.89 13.15 3.43
C GLY A 80 0.56 13.63 3.66
N ASP A 81 1.12 13.34 4.84
CA ASP A 81 2.50 13.60 5.22
C ASP A 81 3.46 12.44 4.86
N GLY A 82 2.97 11.43 4.13
CA GLY A 82 3.77 10.29 3.71
C GLY A 82 3.97 9.23 4.79
N HIS A 83 3.32 9.32 5.94
CA HIS A 83 3.29 8.21 6.90
C HIS A 83 2.21 7.19 6.52
N PHE A 84 2.45 5.91 6.82
CA PHE A 84 1.39 4.91 6.70
C PHE A 84 1.42 3.90 7.86
N LEU A 85 0.26 3.31 8.10
CA LEU A 85 0.11 2.16 8.98
C LEU A 85 -0.92 1.19 8.41
N SER A 86 -0.76 -0.11 8.69
CA SER A 86 -1.73 -1.15 8.40
C SER A 86 -2.13 -1.87 9.68
N PHE A 87 -3.40 -2.18 9.83
CA PHE A 87 -3.96 -2.80 11.03
C PHE A 87 -5.10 -3.78 10.71
N VAL A 88 -5.40 -4.65 11.66
CA VAL A 88 -6.43 -5.69 11.55
C VAL A 88 -7.51 -5.48 12.60
N ILE A 89 -8.78 -5.59 12.18
CA ILE A 89 -9.97 -5.73 13.05
C ILE A 89 -10.58 -7.11 12.74
N ALA A 90 -10.17 -8.13 13.50
CA ALA A 90 -10.50 -9.51 13.16
C ALA A 90 -11.95 -9.91 13.47
N LYS A 91 -12.61 -9.22 14.40
CA LYS A 91 -14.00 -9.48 14.79
C LYS A 91 -14.63 -8.27 15.49
N PRO A 92 -15.97 -8.17 15.52
CA PRO A 92 -16.67 -7.16 16.30
C PRO A 92 -16.23 -7.18 17.77
N ASN A 93 -16.10 -6.01 18.38
CA ASN A 93 -15.76 -5.81 19.80
C ASN A 93 -14.38 -6.37 20.22
N ALA A 94 -13.50 -6.73 19.29
CA ALA A 94 -12.10 -7.00 19.60
C ALA A 94 -11.23 -5.75 19.41
N PRO A 95 -10.13 -5.62 20.16
CA PRO A 95 -9.11 -4.62 19.86
C PRO A 95 -8.59 -4.78 18.43
N ALA A 96 -8.31 -3.65 17.79
CA ALA A 96 -7.53 -3.63 16.56
C ALA A 96 -6.05 -3.89 16.86
N PHE A 97 -5.33 -4.48 15.90
CA PHE A 97 -3.88 -4.73 16.03
C PHE A 97 -3.13 -4.09 14.87
N LEU A 98 -2.12 -3.28 15.18
CA LEU A 98 -1.16 -2.77 14.20
C LEU A 98 -0.31 -3.92 13.67
N ILE A 99 -0.18 -4.04 12.35
CA ILE A 99 0.59 -5.11 11.70
C ILE A 99 1.76 -4.58 10.86
N MET A 100 1.74 -3.32 10.43
CA MET A 100 2.82 -2.72 9.67
C MET A 100 2.78 -1.20 9.79
N GLU A 101 3.94 -0.55 9.80
CA GLU A 101 4.04 0.91 9.74
C GLU A 101 5.31 1.34 9.01
N GLY A 102 5.29 2.58 8.51
CA GLY A 102 6.43 3.15 7.82
C GLY A 102 6.12 4.47 7.14
N ASN A 103 6.91 4.76 6.12
CA ASN A 103 6.75 5.94 5.27
C ASN A 103 6.60 5.55 3.80
N PHE A 104 5.99 6.44 3.03
CA PHE A 104 5.95 6.36 1.59
C PHE A 104 6.16 7.75 0.98
N HIS A 105 6.65 7.78 -0.25
CA HIS A 105 6.69 8.99 -1.04
C HIS A 105 6.50 8.67 -2.52
N SER A 106 6.01 9.64 -3.27
CA SER A 106 5.79 9.46 -4.70
C SER A 106 7.12 9.27 -5.43
N ALA A 107 7.13 8.41 -6.45
CA ALA A 107 8.24 8.35 -7.39
C ALA A 107 8.07 9.43 -8.47
N LYS A 108 9.16 9.68 -9.23
CA LYS A 108 9.10 10.52 -10.44
C LYS A 108 8.23 9.90 -11.54
N ARG A 109 8.11 8.57 -11.55
CA ARG A 109 7.28 7.80 -12.48
C ARG A 109 5.84 7.70 -11.96
N ASP A 110 4.85 7.93 -12.82
CA ASP A 110 3.44 7.70 -12.49
C ASP A 110 3.17 6.20 -12.29
N GLY A 111 2.26 5.86 -11.37
CA GLY A 111 1.95 4.46 -11.03
C GLY A 111 3.02 3.78 -10.19
N LEU A 112 3.92 4.54 -9.56
CA LEU A 112 4.95 4.03 -8.66
C LEU A 112 5.09 4.93 -7.42
N PHE A 113 5.17 4.32 -6.24
CA PHE A 113 5.63 4.98 -5.02
C PHE A 113 6.71 4.14 -4.35
N LEU A 114 7.56 4.77 -3.55
CA LEU A 114 8.53 4.06 -2.71
C LEU A 114 7.98 3.96 -1.30
N GLN A 115 8.09 2.78 -0.71
CA GLN A 115 7.65 2.49 0.65
C GLN A 115 8.85 2.04 1.48
N ARG A 116 9.11 2.73 2.59
CA ARG A 116 10.05 2.25 3.61
C ARG A 116 9.27 1.67 4.79
N VAL A 117 9.44 0.39 5.03
CA VAL A 117 8.80 -0.30 6.17
C VAL A 117 9.69 -0.13 7.40
N HIS A 118 9.14 0.40 8.48
CA HIS A 118 9.86 0.52 9.76
C HIS A 118 9.67 -0.73 10.62
N LYS A 119 8.45 -1.26 10.63
CA LYS A 119 8.08 -2.44 11.41
C LYS A 119 6.97 -3.21 10.72
N SER A 120 7.01 -4.53 10.78
CA SER A 120 6.09 -5.42 10.09
C SER A 120 5.97 -6.77 10.80
N LEU A 121 4.76 -7.09 11.27
CA LEU A 121 4.45 -8.41 11.83
C LEU A 121 4.16 -9.45 10.76
N THR A 122 3.71 -9.03 9.57
CA THR A 122 3.31 -9.93 8.49
C THR A 122 4.46 -10.28 7.55
N ASN A 123 5.35 -9.31 7.32
CA ASN A 123 6.49 -9.43 6.42
C ASN A 123 7.74 -8.80 7.07
N PRO A 124 8.36 -9.43 8.08
CA PRO A 124 9.50 -8.86 8.82
C PRO A 124 10.72 -8.58 7.94
N GLU A 125 10.87 -9.32 6.84
CA GLU A 125 11.98 -9.15 5.89
C GLU A 125 11.96 -7.81 5.12
N LEU A 126 10.85 -7.09 5.15
CA LEU A 126 10.75 -5.75 4.56
C LEU A 126 11.26 -4.66 5.51
N GLU A 127 11.46 -4.96 6.80
CA GLU A 127 11.86 -3.97 7.80
C GLU A 127 13.22 -3.33 7.44
N GLY A 128 13.26 -2.00 7.46
CA GLY A 128 14.43 -1.20 7.09
C GLY A 128 14.64 -1.05 5.58
N LEU A 129 13.95 -1.81 4.74
CA LEU A 129 14.05 -1.72 3.29
C LEU A 129 13.15 -0.61 2.74
N GLU A 130 13.63 0.04 1.68
CA GLU A 130 12.82 0.89 0.82
C GLU A 130 12.51 0.10 -0.46
N ILE A 131 11.23 -0.23 -0.66
CA ILE A 131 10.77 -1.05 -1.76
C ILE A 131 9.92 -0.24 -2.74
N PRO A 132 10.04 -0.49 -4.06
CA PRO A 132 9.13 0.05 -5.04
C PRO A 132 7.77 -0.66 -4.95
N ILE A 133 6.70 0.13 -4.91
CA ILE A 133 5.32 -0.35 -5.02
C ILE A 133 4.72 0.21 -6.30
N GLU A 134 4.43 -0.69 -7.24
CA GLU A 134 3.64 -0.35 -8.42
C GLU A 134 2.17 -0.25 -8.01
N TYR A 135 1.45 0.73 -8.55
CA TYR A 135 0.03 0.89 -8.26
C TYR A 135 -0.76 1.35 -9.47
N VAL A 136 -2.02 0.93 -9.53
CA VAL A 136 -3.02 1.40 -10.48
C VAL A 136 -4.30 1.74 -9.72
N LEU A 137 -4.84 2.94 -9.96
CA LEU A 137 -6.20 3.28 -9.55
C LEU A 137 -7.15 2.81 -10.66
N ILE A 138 -7.74 1.63 -10.47
CA ILE A 138 -8.73 1.04 -11.40
C ILE A 138 -9.96 1.96 -11.46
N GLU A 139 -10.36 2.47 -10.30
CA GLU A 139 -11.37 3.50 -10.11
C GLU A 139 -10.84 4.49 -9.06
N PRO A 140 -11.45 5.69 -8.87
CA PRO A 140 -10.98 6.66 -7.87
C PRO A 140 -10.84 6.10 -6.44
N ASN A 141 -11.62 5.07 -6.13
CA ASN A 141 -11.67 4.42 -4.84
C ASN A 141 -11.22 2.96 -4.86
N LEU A 142 -10.73 2.42 -5.98
CA LEU A 142 -10.23 1.04 -6.05
C LEU A 142 -8.81 1.04 -6.59
N MET A 143 -7.88 0.58 -5.75
CA MET A 143 -6.45 0.52 -6.04
C MET A 143 -5.99 -0.93 -6.11
N GLU A 144 -5.18 -1.26 -7.10
CA GLU A 144 -4.33 -2.46 -7.07
C GLU A 144 -2.90 -2.03 -6.82
N ILE A 145 -2.18 -2.76 -5.98
CA ILE A 145 -0.74 -2.61 -5.80
C ILE A 145 -0.01 -3.91 -6.09
N ARG A 146 1.23 -3.77 -6.52
CA ARG A 146 2.14 -4.89 -6.81
C ARG A 146 3.53 -4.59 -6.26
N TYR A 147 4.13 -5.57 -5.59
CA TYR A 147 5.49 -5.43 -5.05
C TYR A 147 6.18 -6.78 -4.87
N MET A 148 7.50 -6.74 -4.74
CA MET A 148 8.33 -7.92 -4.48
C MET A 148 8.70 -8.01 -3.01
N ILE A 149 8.65 -9.23 -2.48
CA ILE A 149 9.23 -9.59 -1.20
C ILE A 149 10.58 -10.27 -1.51
N PRO A 150 11.71 -9.87 -0.89
CA PRO A 150 13.05 -10.38 -1.25
C PRO A 150 13.17 -11.91 -1.26
N SER A 151 12.47 -12.60 -0.36
CA SER A 151 12.48 -14.07 -0.27
C SER A 151 11.57 -14.77 -1.29
N GLN A 152 10.80 -14.04 -2.09
CA GLN A 152 9.78 -14.59 -2.98
C GLN A 152 10.09 -14.38 -4.45
N ASP A 153 9.84 -15.42 -5.25
CA ASP A 153 10.05 -15.40 -6.70
C ASP A 153 8.93 -14.70 -7.47
N LYS A 154 7.77 -14.49 -6.83
CA LYS A 154 6.57 -13.91 -7.45
C LYS A 154 6.18 -12.63 -6.74
N PRO A 155 5.70 -11.63 -7.50
CA PRO A 155 5.18 -10.42 -6.88
C PRO A 155 3.91 -10.72 -6.10
N ILE A 156 3.78 -10.04 -4.96
CA ILE A 156 2.52 -9.91 -4.25
C ILE A 156 1.64 -8.92 -5.00
N VAL A 157 0.36 -9.24 -5.12
CA VAL A 157 -0.67 -8.37 -5.66
C VAL A 157 -1.76 -8.21 -4.60
N GLU A 158 -2.12 -6.96 -4.30
CA GLU A 158 -3.19 -6.64 -3.34
C GLU A 158 -4.17 -5.65 -3.96
N SER A 159 -5.46 -5.79 -3.65
CA SER A 159 -6.49 -4.82 -4.01
C SER A 159 -7.03 -4.12 -2.76
N TRP A 160 -7.33 -2.84 -2.90
CA TRP A 160 -7.68 -1.95 -1.80
C TRP A 160 -8.81 -1.01 -2.22
N GLU A 161 -9.90 -0.99 -1.45
CA GLU A 161 -10.98 -0.01 -1.63
C GLU A 161 -10.87 1.13 -0.61
N ARG A 162 -10.98 2.37 -1.08
CA ARG A 162 -10.96 3.57 -0.25
C ARG A 162 -12.27 3.70 0.52
N ILE A 163 -12.20 3.73 1.84
CA ILE A 163 -13.36 3.95 2.70
C ILE A 163 -13.95 5.33 2.42
N GLN A 164 -15.26 5.33 2.15
CA GLN A 164 -16.05 6.54 1.93
C GLN A 164 -16.97 6.78 3.12
N MET A 165 -17.15 8.04 3.48
CA MET A 165 -18.25 8.42 4.36
C MET A 165 -19.57 8.24 3.61
N LYS A 166 -20.42 7.36 4.13
CA LYS A 166 -21.79 7.12 3.63
C LYS A 166 -22.76 7.25 4.80
N VAL A 167 -23.94 7.78 4.53
CA VAL A 167 -25.06 7.68 5.49
C VAL A 167 -25.50 6.21 5.50
N PRO A 168 -25.54 5.53 6.65
CA PRO A 168 -26.01 4.15 6.71
C PRO A 168 -27.47 4.08 6.25
N GLU A 169 -27.78 3.13 5.36
CA GLU A 169 -29.16 2.88 4.97
C GLU A 169 -29.98 2.52 6.21
N GLY A 170 -31.10 3.23 6.42
CA GLY A 170 -32.03 2.94 7.52
C GLY A 170 -31.80 3.70 8.83
N VAL A 171 -30.82 4.61 8.92
CA VAL A 171 -30.72 5.54 10.05
C VAL A 171 -31.49 6.83 9.69
N LYS A 172 -32.72 6.95 10.20
CA LYS A 172 -33.51 8.19 10.22
C LYS A 172 -33.30 8.93 11.54
#